data_AF-A0A8P0P5R9-F1
#
_entry.id   AF-A0A8P0P5R9-F1
#
_cell.length_a   1.000
_cell.length_b   1.000
_cell.length_c   1.000
_cell.angle_alpha   90.00
_cell.angle_beta   90.00
_cell.angle_gamma   90.00
#
_symmetry.space_group_name_H-M   'P 1'
#
loop_
_entity.id
_entity.type
_entity.pdbx_description
1 polymer ?
#
loop_
_entity_poly.entity_id
_entity_poly.type
_entity_poly.pdbx_seq_one_letter_code
_entity_poly.pdbx_strand_id
1 'polypeptide(L)'
;SISLASSLCFNLDTEQPKSFLMESAGFGHSVVQYDNSWVVVGAPQEIKAANQTGGLYQCDYSTGKCEPIQLQVPLEAVNMSLGLSLAASTKPSQLLACGPTVHHTCNENIYLTGFCFLLGSPSWQAQRLPAALQECPKQEQDIVFLIDGSGSISPRDFIKMLNFVKAVMSQFQRPSTQFSLMQFSNNFRVHFTFEVFTYSSNPLALLDSVSQLGGLTHTATAIRIVTNELFSASKGARKDASKILIVITDGQKKGDSLGYEDVIPMAEAAGIIRYAVGVGCGHALPPLPPLASS
;
A
#
# COMPACT_ATOMS: atom_id res chain seq x y z
N SER A 1 59.43 -51.50 -24.34
CA SER A 1 58.56 -50.49 -24.98
C SER A 1 57.43 -50.16 -24.03
N ILE A 2 57.54 -49.05 -23.30
CA ILE A 2 56.48 -48.57 -22.41
C ILE A 2 55.46 -47.87 -23.31
N SER A 3 54.30 -48.49 -23.50
CA SER A 3 53.16 -47.86 -24.16
C SER A 3 52.57 -46.84 -23.19
N LEU A 4 52.71 -45.56 -23.52
CA LEU A 4 51.96 -44.49 -22.87
C LEU A 4 50.48 -44.64 -23.27
N ALA A 5 49.67 -45.16 -22.35
CA ALA A 5 48.22 -45.07 -22.46
C ALA A 5 47.83 -43.61 -22.22
N SER A 6 47.34 -42.93 -23.26
CA SER A 6 46.77 -41.59 -23.13
C SER A 6 45.45 -41.69 -22.36
N SER A 7 45.47 -41.29 -21.10
CA SER A 7 44.26 -41.13 -20.28
C SER A 7 43.51 -39.88 -20.72
N LEU A 8 42.57 -40.03 -21.66
CA LEU A 8 41.55 -39.02 -21.93
C LEU A 8 40.48 -39.15 -20.83
N CYS A 9 40.71 -38.48 -19.70
CA CYS A 9 39.82 -38.49 -18.54
C CYS A 9 38.61 -37.57 -18.73
N PHE A 10 37.63 -37.96 -19.55
CA PHE A 10 36.30 -37.33 -19.55
C PHE A 10 35.19 -38.38 -19.68
N ASN A 11 34.14 -38.25 -18.86
CA ASN A 11 33.03 -39.22 -18.73
C ASN A 11 31.67 -38.65 -19.17
N LEU A 12 31.65 -37.53 -19.89
CA LEU A 12 30.43 -37.01 -20.51
C LEU A 12 30.28 -37.61 -21.90
N ASP A 13 29.16 -38.29 -22.14
CA ASP A 13 28.80 -38.77 -23.47
C ASP A 13 28.42 -37.57 -24.35
N THR A 14 29.09 -37.46 -25.50
CA THR A 14 28.88 -36.39 -26.49
C THR A 14 28.36 -36.93 -27.82
N GLU A 15 28.23 -38.25 -27.97
CA GLU A 15 27.79 -38.88 -29.23
C GLU A 15 26.27 -38.91 -29.36
N GLN A 16 25.54 -39.05 -28.25
CA GLN A 16 24.08 -39.14 -28.24
C GLN A 16 23.42 -38.13 -27.27
N PRO A 17 23.62 -36.81 -27.45
CA PRO A 17 23.02 -35.82 -26.57
C PRO A 17 21.50 -35.76 -26.76
N LYS A 18 20.76 -35.70 -25.64
CA LYS A 18 19.33 -35.39 -25.66
C LYS A 18 19.14 -33.89 -25.75
N SER A 19 18.49 -33.43 -26.81
CA SER A 19 18.21 -32.01 -27.04
C SER A 19 16.71 -31.71 -26.91
N PHE A 20 16.38 -30.62 -26.24
CA PHE A 20 15.03 -30.08 -26.14
C PHE A 20 14.96 -28.75 -26.88
N LEU A 21 13.96 -28.57 -27.74
CA LEU A 21 13.80 -27.39 -28.57
C LEU A 21 12.38 -26.83 -28.43
N MET A 22 12.28 -25.54 -28.16
CA MET A 22 11.03 -24.77 -28.10
C MET A 22 11.26 -23.41 -28.74
N GLU A 23 10.24 -22.85 -29.39
CA GLU A 23 10.32 -21.52 -30.05
C GLU A 23 10.21 -20.35 -29.06
N SER A 24 9.86 -20.62 -27.80
CA SER A 24 9.67 -19.60 -26.78
C SER A 24 10.93 -18.79 -26.54
N ALA A 25 10.81 -17.46 -26.59
CA ALA A 25 11.93 -16.56 -26.42
C ALA A 25 12.63 -16.78 -25.06
N GLY A 26 13.96 -16.97 -25.11
CA GLY A 26 14.77 -17.25 -23.95
C GLY A 26 14.63 -18.67 -23.39
N PHE A 27 13.98 -19.61 -24.08
CA PHE A 27 13.96 -21.01 -23.65
C PHE A 27 15.39 -21.56 -23.48
N GLY A 28 15.63 -22.22 -22.35
CA GLY A 28 16.95 -22.74 -21.99
C GLY A 28 17.81 -21.75 -21.19
N HIS A 29 17.29 -20.55 -20.89
CA HIS A 29 18.04 -19.55 -20.11
C HIS A 29 18.38 -20.04 -18.70
N SER A 30 17.45 -20.75 -18.07
CA SER A 30 17.66 -21.43 -16.79
C SER A 30 17.17 -22.87 -16.90
N VAL A 31 17.88 -23.78 -16.23
CA VAL A 31 17.56 -25.21 -16.22
C VAL A 31 17.76 -25.78 -14.83
N VAL A 32 16.87 -26.68 -14.40
CA VAL A 32 17.04 -27.42 -13.15
C VAL A 32 16.48 -28.83 -13.30
N GLN A 33 17.17 -29.82 -12.73
CA GLN A 33 16.65 -31.18 -12.64
C GLN A 33 15.63 -31.26 -11.51
N TYR A 34 14.49 -31.89 -11.77
CA TYR A 34 13.37 -31.98 -10.83
C TYR A 34 12.79 -33.39 -10.79
N ASP A 35 12.54 -33.90 -9.59
CA ASP A 35 11.89 -35.19 -9.33
C ASP A 35 12.52 -36.39 -10.08
N ASN A 36 13.84 -36.33 -10.30
CA ASN A 36 14.70 -37.32 -10.97
C ASN A 36 14.33 -37.69 -12.43
N SER A 37 13.21 -37.21 -12.96
CA SER A 37 12.69 -37.57 -14.29
C SER A 37 12.54 -36.37 -15.22
N TRP A 38 12.48 -35.17 -14.65
CA TRP A 38 12.16 -33.95 -15.38
C TRP A 38 13.33 -32.97 -15.39
N VAL A 39 13.46 -32.26 -16.50
CA VAL A 39 14.24 -31.03 -16.57
C VAL A 39 13.24 -29.89 -16.68
N VAL A 40 13.26 -28.99 -15.70
CA VAL A 40 12.46 -27.77 -15.76
C VAL A 40 13.30 -26.69 -16.42
N VAL A 41 12.73 -26.02 -17.41
CA VAL A 41 13.40 -25.03 -18.26
C VAL A 41 12.65 -23.71 -18.19
N GLY A 42 13.37 -22.63 -17.92
CA GLY A 42 12.86 -21.27 -17.96
C GLY A 42 12.97 -20.64 -19.34
N ALA A 43 11.97 -19.83 -19.70
CA ALA A 43 11.91 -19.00 -20.91
C ALA A 43 11.54 -17.56 -20.53
N PRO A 44 12.43 -16.79 -19.88
CA PRO A 44 12.11 -15.51 -19.24
C PRO A 44 11.65 -14.40 -20.19
N GLN A 45 11.94 -14.52 -21.49
CA GLN A 45 11.59 -13.50 -22.50
C GLN A 45 10.30 -13.84 -23.27
N GLU A 46 9.70 -15.01 -23.01
CA GLU A 46 8.45 -15.41 -23.64
C GLU A 46 7.31 -14.47 -23.22
N ILE A 47 6.57 -13.93 -24.19
CA ILE A 47 5.40 -13.08 -23.92
C ILE A 47 4.18 -13.98 -23.80
N LYS A 48 3.63 -14.13 -22.59
CA LYS A 48 2.42 -14.96 -22.34
C LYS A 48 1.13 -14.19 -22.54
N ALA A 49 1.12 -12.91 -22.16
CA ALA A 49 0.00 -12.00 -22.29
C ALA A 49 0.51 -10.54 -22.25
N ALA A 50 -0.40 -9.57 -22.42
CA ALA A 50 -0.07 -8.17 -22.17
C ALA A 50 0.47 -8.01 -20.74
N ASN A 51 1.62 -7.33 -20.61
CA ASN A 51 2.30 -7.10 -19.33
C ASN A 51 2.75 -8.38 -18.58
N GLN A 52 2.81 -9.53 -19.26
CA GLN A 52 3.27 -10.78 -18.66
C GLN A 52 4.36 -11.43 -19.51
N THR A 53 5.55 -11.52 -18.92
CA THR A 53 6.73 -12.17 -19.52
C THR A 53 7.24 -13.31 -18.66
N GLY A 54 7.74 -14.33 -19.34
CA GLY A 54 8.35 -15.51 -18.76
C GLY A 54 7.46 -16.75 -18.82
N GLY A 55 8.08 -17.87 -19.21
CA GLY A 55 7.46 -19.19 -19.25
C GLY A 55 8.28 -20.22 -18.49
N LEU A 56 7.60 -21.29 -18.09
CA LEU A 56 8.20 -22.48 -17.50
C LEU A 56 7.76 -23.71 -18.29
N TYR A 57 8.69 -24.63 -18.47
CA TYR A 57 8.48 -25.87 -19.20
C TYR A 57 9.00 -27.04 -18.39
N GLN A 58 8.27 -28.15 -18.37
CA GLN A 58 8.75 -29.44 -17.89
C GLN A 58 9.10 -30.31 -19.09
N CYS A 59 10.32 -30.84 -19.11
CA CYS A 59 10.84 -31.66 -20.18
C CYS A 59 11.13 -33.07 -19.67
N ASP A 60 10.46 -34.05 -20.25
CA ASP A 60 10.63 -35.46 -19.92
C ASP A 60 11.82 -36.04 -20.68
N TYR A 61 12.80 -36.58 -19.95
CA TYR A 61 13.98 -37.18 -20.55
C TYR A 61 13.65 -38.41 -21.42
N SER A 62 12.73 -39.26 -20.97
CA SER A 62 12.35 -40.51 -21.63
C SER A 62 11.63 -40.26 -22.95
N THR A 63 10.67 -39.33 -22.96
CA THR A 63 9.89 -39.04 -24.16
C THR A 63 10.54 -38.00 -25.06
N GLY A 64 11.44 -37.16 -24.51
CA GLY A 64 12.03 -36.03 -25.23
C GLY A 64 11.08 -34.87 -25.47
N LYS A 65 9.91 -34.86 -24.81
CA LYS A 65 8.89 -33.81 -24.99
C LYS A 65 8.98 -32.78 -23.86
N CYS A 66 8.69 -31.52 -24.20
CA CYS A 66 8.52 -30.44 -23.25
C CYS A 66 7.08 -29.94 -23.27
N GLU A 67 6.52 -29.68 -22.10
CA GLU A 67 5.17 -29.16 -21.91
C GLU A 67 5.20 -27.91 -21.02
N PRO A 68 4.35 -26.90 -21.28
CA PRO A 68 4.30 -25.70 -20.46
C PRO A 68 3.71 -25.98 -19.07
N ILE A 69 4.33 -25.45 -18.03
CA ILE A 69 3.78 -25.45 -16.67
C ILE A 69 2.83 -24.25 -16.55
N GLN A 70 1.53 -24.52 -16.33
CA GLN A 70 0.51 -23.49 -16.21
C GLN A 70 0.46 -22.95 -14.78
N LEU A 71 0.70 -21.65 -14.62
CA LEU A 71 0.64 -20.96 -13.33
C LEU A 71 -0.30 -19.77 -13.41
N GLN A 72 -1.06 -19.53 -12.32
CA GLN A 72 -1.86 -18.33 -12.17
C GLN A 72 -0.96 -17.18 -11.69
N VAL A 73 -0.46 -16.40 -12.66
CA VAL A 73 0.35 -15.22 -12.39
C VAL A 73 -0.56 -14.04 -12.01
N PRO A 74 -0.32 -13.36 -10.87
CA PRO A 74 -1.08 -12.17 -10.48
C PRO A 74 -0.93 -11.06 -11.52
N LEU A 75 -1.96 -10.21 -11.67
CA LEU A 75 -1.93 -9.08 -12.60
C LEU A 75 -0.88 -8.02 -12.20
N GLU A 76 -0.56 -7.97 -10.91
CA GLU A 76 0.41 -7.05 -10.32
C GLU A 76 1.87 -7.46 -10.63
N ALA A 77 2.11 -8.71 -11.05
CA ALA A 77 3.44 -9.23 -11.38
C ALA A 77 3.86 -8.87 -12.82
N VAL A 78 3.88 -7.57 -13.12
CA VAL A 78 4.12 -7.04 -14.47
C VAL A 78 5.53 -7.36 -14.96
N ASN A 79 5.64 -7.95 -16.15
CA ASN A 79 6.89 -8.26 -16.85
C ASN A 79 7.93 -8.97 -15.97
N MET A 80 7.47 -9.90 -15.13
CA MET A 80 8.31 -10.51 -14.10
C MET A 80 9.51 -11.32 -14.63
N SER A 81 9.54 -11.65 -15.93
CA SER A 81 10.53 -12.55 -16.54
C SER A 81 10.59 -13.90 -15.82
N LEU A 82 9.42 -14.50 -15.59
CA LEU A 82 9.28 -15.78 -14.90
C LEU A 82 10.19 -16.85 -15.53
N GLY A 83 10.93 -17.56 -14.69
CA GLY A 83 11.89 -18.57 -15.15
C GLY A 83 13.28 -17.98 -15.42
N LEU A 84 13.56 -16.73 -15.04
CA LEU A 84 14.94 -16.22 -15.05
C LEU A 84 15.82 -16.95 -14.04
N SER A 85 15.26 -17.37 -12.90
CA SER A 85 15.96 -18.17 -11.89
C SER A 85 15.11 -19.33 -11.39
N LEU A 86 15.71 -20.51 -11.34
CA LEU A 86 15.10 -21.75 -10.87
C LEU A 86 15.98 -22.39 -9.79
N ALA A 87 15.34 -23.04 -8.82
CA ALA A 87 15.99 -23.89 -7.84
C ALA A 87 15.10 -25.10 -7.53
N ALA A 88 15.69 -26.24 -7.22
CA ALA A 88 14.96 -27.44 -6.85
C ALA A 88 15.55 -28.08 -5.61
N SER A 89 14.69 -28.70 -4.80
CA SER A 89 15.05 -29.57 -3.69
C SER A 89 14.47 -30.96 -3.94
N THR A 90 15.17 -32.00 -3.50
CA THR A 90 14.73 -33.40 -3.59
C THR A 90 14.19 -33.95 -2.27
N LYS A 91 14.26 -33.16 -1.18
CA LYS A 91 13.83 -33.56 0.17
C LYS A 91 13.20 -32.39 0.93
N PRO A 92 11.89 -32.12 0.79
CA PRO A 92 10.93 -32.74 -0.15
C PRO A 92 11.14 -32.28 -1.60
N SER A 93 10.58 -33.01 -2.58
CA SER A 93 10.59 -32.63 -4.01
C SER A 93 9.85 -31.30 -4.24
N GLN A 94 10.59 -30.20 -4.27
CA GLN A 94 10.06 -28.85 -4.45
C GLN A 94 10.81 -28.10 -5.55
N LEU A 95 10.08 -27.30 -6.31
CA LEU A 95 10.62 -26.41 -7.33
C LEU A 95 10.30 -24.98 -6.93
N LEU A 96 11.32 -24.13 -6.89
CA LEU A 96 11.19 -22.69 -6.74
C LEU A 96 11.48 -22.03 -8.09
N ALA A 97 10.49 -21.37 -8.66
CA ALA A 97 10.63 -20.63 -9.90
C ALA A 97 10.34 -19.14 -9.66
N CYS A 98 11.29 -18.28 -10.03
CA CYS A 98 11.18 -16.84 -9.77
C CYS A 98 11.32 -16.00 -11.03
N GLY A 99 10.64 -14.86 -11.01
CA GLY A 99 10.82 -13.74 -11.92
C GLY A 99 11.27 -12.51 -11.11
N PRO A 100 12.53 -12.09 -11.21
CA PRO A 100 13.10 -11.01 -10.38
C PRO A 100 12.86 -9.61 -10.96
N THR A 101 12.13 -9.48 -12.07
CA THR A 101 11.95 -8.21 -12.78
C THR A 101 10.50 -7.74 -12.75
N VAL A 102 9.78 -7.93 -11.64
CA VAL A 102 8.43 -7.37 -11.51
C VAL A 102 8.53 -5.86 -11.48
N HIS A 103 7.93 -5.20 -12.47
CA HIS A 103 7.83 -3.75 -12.53
C HIS A 103 6.65 -3.27 -11.67
N HIS A 104 6.95 -2.54 -10.60
CA HIS A 104 5.93 -1.98 -9.72
C HIS A 104 6.00 -0.46 -9.72
N THR A 105 5.01 0.20 -10.32
CA THR A 105 4.99 1.67 -10.45
C THR A 105 4.28 2.28 -9.26
N CYS A 106 4.94 3.22 -8.57
CA CYS A 106 4.45 3.93 -7.41
C CYS A 106 4.66 5.44 -7.62
N ASN A 107 3.59 6.15 -7.97
CA ASN A 107 3.65 7.54 -8.43
C ASN A 107 4.63 7.66 -9.62
N GLU A 108 5.69 8.46 -9.48
CA GLU A 108 6.71 8.69 -10.50
C GLU A 108 7.86 7.66 -10.46
N ASN A 109 7.90 6.81 -9.43
CA ASN A 109 8.97 5.84 -9.23
C ASN A 109 8.58 4.46 -9.76
N ILE A 110 9.54 3.77 -10.38
CA ILE A 110 9.41 2.37 -10.77
C ILE A 110 10.31 1.53 -9.86
N TYR A 111 9.70 0.63 -9.10
CA TYR A 111 10.39 -0.34 -8.27
C TYR A 111 10.54 -1.66 -9.02
N LEU A 112 11.70 -2.30 -8.87
CA LEU A 112 11.97 -3.63 -9.38
C LEU A 112 11.95 -4.62 -8.21
N THR A 113 11.02 -5.57 -8.24
CA THR A 113 10.88 -6.58 -7.18
C THR A 113 10.90 -7.99 -7.75
N GLY A 114 11.12 -8.98 -6.89
CA GLY A 114 11.05 -10.39 -7.27
C GLY A 114 9.78 -11.06 -6.78
N PHE A 115 9.26 -11.98 -7.61
CA PHE A 115 8.14 -12.83 -7.26
C PHE A 115 8.39 -14.27 -7.67
N CYS A 116 8.03 -15.21 -6.82
CA CYS A 116 8.35 -16.62 -6.95
C CYS A 116 7.14 -17.51 -6.69
N PHE A 117 7.18 -18.70 -7.30
CA PHE A 117 6.27 -19.79 -7.07
C PHE A 117 7.05 -20.97 -6.51
N LEU A 118 6.65 -21.44 -5.32
CA LEU A 118 7.10 -22.69 -4.75
C LEU A 118 6.08 -23.77 -5.11
N LEU A 119 6.51 -24.75 -5.87
CA LEU A 119 5.70 -25.81 -6.46
C LEU A 119 6.06 -27.15 -5.80
N GLY A 120 5.07 -27.83 -5.24
CA GLY A 120 5.23 -29.17 -4.67
C GLY A 120 4.71 -30.26 -5.63
N SER A 121 5.48 -31.33 -5.79
CA SER A 121 5.01 -32.58 -6.43
C SER A 121 4.17 -33.38 -5.41
N PRO A 122 3.07 -34.04 -5.82
CA PRO A 122 2.54 -34.19 -7.19
C PRO A 122 1.43 -33.20 -7.56
N SER A 123 1.02 -32.31 -6.64
CA SER A 123 -0.18 -31.47 -6.81
C SER A 123 0.05 -30.18 -7.60
N TRP A 124 1.31 -29.81 -7.86
CA TRP A 124 1.70 -28.51 -8.44
C TRP A 124 1.04 -27.32 -7.73
N GLN A 125 0.69 -27.48 -6.44
CA GLN A 125 0.16 -26.41 -5.63
C GLN A 125 1.22 -25.33 -5.51
N ALA A 126 0.93 -24.17 -6.08
CA ALA A 126 1.84 -23.05 -6.15
C ALA A 126 1.64 -22.15 -4.92
N GLN A 127 2.61 -22.14 -4.02
CA GLN A 127 2.70 -21.11 -2.98
C GLN A 127 3.46 -19.90 -3.52
N ARG A 128 2.89 -18.71 -3.32
CA ARG A 128 3.47 -17.44 -3.76
C ARG A 128 4.47 -16.92 -2.73
N LEU A 129 5.63 -16.46 -3.20
CA LEU A 129 6.70 -15.91 -2.37
C LEU A 129 7.23 -14.60 -3.00
N PRO A 130 7.17 -13.46 -2.30
CA PRO A 130 6.44 -13.24 -1.05
C PRO A 130 4.92 -13.48 -1.20
N ALA A 131 4.20 -13.67 -0.10
CA ALA A 131 2.76 -13.93 -0.13
C ALA A 131 1.95 -12.75 -0.71
N ALA A 132 2.48 -11.53 -0.56
CA ALA A 132 1.98 -10.30 -1.16
C ALA A 132 3.17 -9.51 -1.73
N LEU A 133 2.93 -8.77 -2.81
CA LEU A 133 3.93 -7.87 -3.39
C LEU A 133 4.15 -6.65 -2.49
N GLN A 134 5.32 -6.02 -2.63
CA GLN A 134 5.68 -4.82 -1.88
C GLN A 134 4.66 -3.71 -2.13
N GLU A 135 4.05 -3.18 -1.07
CA GLU A 135 3.20 -2.00 -1.20
C GLU A 135 4.04 -0.75 -1.52
N CYS A 136 3.46 0.18 -2.28
CA CYS A 136 4.08 1.48 -2.50
C CYS A 136 4.30 2.19 -1.17
N PRO A 137 5.43 2.92 -0.98
CA PRO A 137 5.59 3.79 0.18
C PRO A 137 4.39 4.74 0.27
N LYS A 138 3.54 4.54 1.28
CA LYS A 138 2.38 5.41 1.52
C LYS A 138 2.91 6.74 2.03
N GLN A 139 2.55 7.83 1.37
CA GLN A 139 2.85 9.18 1.86
C GLN A 139 2.23 9.32 3.26
N GLU A 140 3.08 9.61 4.24
CA GLU A 140 2.65 9.81 5.63
C GLU A 140 1.62 10.94 5.68
N GLN A 141 0.55 10.76 6.46
CA GLN A 141 -0.55 11.71 6.56
C GLN A 141 -0.91 11.97 8.02
N ASP A 142 -0.94 13.25 8.37
CA ASP A 142 -1.34 13.74 9.68
C ASP A 142 -2.67 14.48 9.51
N ILE A 143 -3.74 13.88 10.01
CA ILE A 143 -5.11 14.37 9.80
C ILE A 143 -5.67 14.92 11.12
N VAL A 144 -6.01 16.21 11.14
CA VAL A 144 -6.76 16.82 12.24
C VAL A 144 -8.22 16.92 11.86
N PHE A 145 -9.09 16.32 12.68
CA PHE A 145 -10.51 16.63 12.68
C PHE A 145 -10.78 17.83 13.56
N LEU A 146 -11.40 18.85 12.97
CA LEU A 146 -11.90 20.03 13.68
C LEU A 146 -13.42 20.03 13.63
N ILE A 147 -14.05 19.57 14.72
CA ILE A 147 -15.50 19.35 14.76
C ILE A 147 -16.23 20.47 15.50
N ASP A 148 -17.33 20.92 14.92
CA ASP A 148 -18.21 21.91 15.51
C ASP A 148 -19.06 21.28 16.62
N GLY A 149 -18.86 21.77 17.83
CA GLY A 149 -19.58 21.39 19.03
C GLY A 149 -20.53 22.48 19.51
N SER A 150 -20.81 23.50 18.70
CA SER A 150 -21.65 24.65 19.08
C SER A 150 -23.11 24.26 19.32
N GLY A 151 -23.88 25.20 19.87
CA GLY A 151 -25.30 24.98 20.20
C GLY A 151 -26.23 24.93 18.98
N SER A 152 -25.77 25.28 17.78
CA SER A 152 -26.56 25.14 16.54
C SER A 152 -26.56 23.70 16.01
N ILE A 153 -25.57 22.89 16.39
CA ILE A 153 -25.52 21.46 16.07
C ILE A 153 -26.49 20.70 16.98
N SER A 154 -27.42 19.95 16.38
CA SER A 154 -28.32 19.10 17.16
C SER A 154 -27.56 17.90 17.76
N PRO A 155 -27.97 17.35 18.93
CA PRO A 155 -27.32 16.17 19.50
C PRO A 155 -27.27 14.97 18.54
N ARG A 156 -28.30 14.82 17.70
CA ARG A 156 -28.34 13.76 16.67
C ARG A 156 -27.29 13.98 15.59
N ASP A 157 -27.10 15.22 15.15
CA ASP A 157 -26.12 15.53 14.12
C ASP A 157 -24.70 15.47 14.68
N PHE A 158 -24.49 15.85 15.94
CA PHE A 158 -23.20 15.66 16.62
C PHE A 158 -22.80 14.17 16.67
N ILE A 159 -23.74 13.27 16.98
CA ILE A 159 -23.50 11.81 16.92
C ILE A 159 -23.14 11.37 15.49
N LYS A 160 -23.81 11.90 14.45
CA LYS A 160 -23.45 11.60 13.06
C LYS A 160 -22.05 12.08 12.71
N MET A 161 -21.64 13.25 13.21
CA MET A 161 -20.28 13.78 13.01
C MET A 161 -19.24 12.85 13.63
N LEU A 162 -19.45 12.35 14.86
CA LEU A 162 -18.56 11.37 15.49
C LEU A 162 -18.52 10.04 14.74
N ASN A 163 -19.67 9.57 14.23
CA ASN A 163 -19.72 8.36 13.40
C ASN A 163 -18.95 8.55 12.09
N PHE A 164 -19.04 9.72 11.46
CA PHE A 164 -18.24 10.06 10.28
C PHE A 164 -16.75 10.02 10.60
N VAL A 165 -16.31 10.66 11.70
CA VAL A 165 -14.90 10.61 12.16
C VAL A 165 -14.45 9.17 12.36
N LYS A 166 -15.26 8.33 13.03
CA LYS A 166 -14.98 6.91 13.27
C LYS A 166 -14.84 6.12 11.96
N ALA A 167 -15.73 6.36 11.00
CA ALA A 167 -15.72 5.70 9.70
C ALA A 167 -14.52 6.10 8.84
N VAL A 168 -14.09 7.36 8.89
CA VAL A 168 -12.87 7.80 8.20
C VAL A 168 -11.65 7.16 8.87
N MET A 169 -11.54 7.24 10.20
CA MET A 169 -10.41 6.64 10.94
C MET A 169 -10.25 5.13 10.65
N SER A 170 -11.34 4.39 10.42
CA SER A 170 -11.26 2.95 10.13
C SER A 170 -10.81 2.61 8.71
N GLN A 171 -10.76 3.56 7.78
CA GLN A 171 -10.32 3.33 6.40
C GLN A 171 -8.80 3.44 6.22
N PHE A 172 -8.10 4.10 7.16
CA PHE A 172 -6.67 4.34 7.04
C PHE A 172 -5.85 3.39 7.92
N GLN A 173 -4.68 3.00 7.43
CA GLN A 173 -3.76 2.10 8.13
C GLN A 173 -2.72 2.89 8.93
N ARG A 174 -2.45 2.42 10.14
CA ARG A 174 -1.33 2.87 10.98
C ARG A 174 -0.04 2.12 10.59
N PRO A 175 1.16 2.76 10.68
CA PRO A 175 1.39 4.14 11.12
C PRO A 175 1.33 5.18 9.99
N SER A 176 1.00 4.78 8.75
CA SER A 176 1.01 5.69 7.59
C SER A 176 0.12 6.92 7.81
N THR A 177 -1.06 6.73 8.41
CA THR A 177 -1.95 7.82 8.79
C THR A 177 -2.14 7.87 10.31
N GLN A 178 -2.05 9.07 10.88
CA GLN A 178 -2.40 9.33 12.29
C GLN A 178 -3.39 10.49 12.40
N PHE A 179 -4.17 10.48 13.48
CA PHE A 179 -5.29 11.41 13.67
C PHE A 179 -5.15 12.22 14.95
N SER A 180 -5.65 13.45 14.92
CA SER A 180 -5.95 14.25 16.09
C SER A 180 -7.38 14.79 15.99
N LEU A 181 -8.04 14.97 17.13
CA LEU A 181 -9.40 15.51 17.17
C LEU A 181 -9.44 16.70 18.13
N MET A 182 -9.91 17.82 17.60
CA MET A 182 -10.29 18.99 18.39
C MET A 182 -11.75 19.35 18.11
N GLN A 183 -12.49 19.59 19.18
CA GLN A 183 -13.82 20.15 19.14
C GLN A 183 -13.75 21.66 19.40
N PHE A 184 -14.54 22.44 18.67
CA PHE A 184 -14.65 23.88 18.87
C PHE A 184 -16.10 24.34 19.08
N SER A 185 -16.25 25.36 19.89
CA SER A 185 -17.43 26.21 20.01
C SER A 185 -16.95 27.64 20.27
N ASN A 186 -17.41 28.33 21.33
CA ASN A 186 -16.64 29.40 21.96
C ASN A 186 -15.56 28.87 22.92
N ASN A 187 -15.57 27.56 23.19
CA ASN A 187 -14.53 26.83 23.92
C ASN A 187 -13.80 25.87 22.97
N PHE A 188 -12.57 25.52 23.29
CA PHE A 188 -11.71 24.69 22.46
C PHE A 188 -11.24 23.49 23.27
N ARG A 189 -11.52 22.27 22.80
CA ARG A 189 -11.12 21.04 23.51
C ARG A 189 -10.44 20.08 22.55
N VAL A 190 -9.16 19.84 22.79
CA VAL A 190 -8.42 18.75 22.17
C VAL A 190 -8.79 17.45 22.88
N HIS A 191 -9.42 16.51 22.18
CA HIS A 191 -9.80 15.22 22.74
C HIS A 191 -8.65 14.21 22.69
N PHE A 192 -7.87 14.24 21.59
CA PHE A 192 -6.62 13.50 21.49
C PHE A 192 -5.69 14.14 20.45
N THR A 193 -4.39 14.03 20.71
CA THR A 193 -3.30 14.47 19.82
C THR A 193 -2.82 13.30 18.95
N PHE A 194 -1.94 13.58 17.99
CA PHE A 194 -1.29 12.52 17.20
C PHE A 194 -0.49 11.56 18.09
N GLU A 195 0.19 12.09 19.11
CA GLU A 195 0.92 11.28 20.08
C GLU A 195 0.00 10.29 20.81
N VAL A 196 -1.12 10.77 21.36
CA VAL A 196 -2.11 9.91 22.05
C VAL A 196 -2.70 8.87 21.09
N PHE A 197 -3.00 9.26 19.84
CA PHE A 197 -3.52 8.35 18.83
C PHE A 197 -2.53 7.24 18.48
N THR A 198 -1.25 7.58 18.31
CA THR A 198 -0.19 6.65 17.93
C THR A 198 0.08 5.61 19.02
N TYR A 199 0.10 6.03 20.29
CA TYR A 199 0.30 5.12 21.42
C TYR A 199 -0.95 4.38 21.89
N SER A 200 -2.14 4.73 21.38
CA SER A 200 -3.37 4.02 21.72
C SER A 200 -3.40 2.61 21.10
N SER A 201 -3.77 1.60 21.90
CA SER A 201 -4.03 0.25 21.41
C SER A 201 -5.39 0.11 20.72
N ASN A 202 -6.35 0.98 21.08
CA ASN A 202 -7.67 1.06 20.46
C ASN A 202 -8.04 2.54 20.18
N PRO A 203 -7.56 3.12 19.06
CA PRO A 203 -7.76 4.53 18.78
C PRO A 203 -9.21 4.95 18.59
N LEU A 204 -10.09 4.03 18.16
CA LEU A 204 -11.51 4.34 17.99
C LEU A 204 -12.23 4.59 19.32
N ALA A 205 -11.75 3.98 20.42
CA ALA A 205 -12.31 4.21 21.75
C ALA A 205 -12.03 5.62 22.29
N LEU A 206 -11.08 6.36 21.71
CA LEU A 206 -10.84 7.76 22.07
C LEU A 206 -12.07 8.65 21.80
N LEU A 207 -12.95 8.22 20.89
CA LEU A 207 -14.19 8.92 20.55
C LEU A 207 -15.31 8.70 21.57
N ASP A 208 -15.26 7.64 22.37
CA ASP A 208 -16.38 7.24 23.24
C ASP A 208 -16.60 8.23 24.41
N SER A 209 -15.56 9.01 24.75
CA SER A 209 -15.61 10.05 25.79
C SER A 209 -15.98 11.45 25.28
N VAL A 210 -16.19 11.59 23.96
CA VAL A 210 -16.41 12.89 23.32
C VAL A 210 -17.86 13.34 23.50
N SER A 211 -18.06 14.40 24.28
CA SER A 211 -19.36 15.06 24.45
C SER A 211 -19.39 16.45 23.82
N GLN A 212 -20.58 16.86 23.38
CA GLN A 212 -20.83 18.16 22.75
C GLN A 212 -20.60 19.30 23.76
N LEU A 213 -19.90 20.38 23.36
CA LEU A 213 -19.62 21.52 24.22
C LEU A 213 -20.81 22.49 24.38
N GLY A 214 -21.58 22.68 23.32
CA GLY A 214 -22.54 23.78 23.20
C GLY A 214 -21.87 25.16 23.07
N GLY A 215 -22.69 26.20 23.00
CA GLY A 215 -22.23 27.59 22.95
C GLY A 215 -22.17 28.19 21.54
N LEU A 216 -21.27 29.15 21.32
CA LEU A 216 -21.12 29.85 20.02
C LEU A 216 -20.16 29.09 19.08
N THR A 217 -19.81 29.69 17.94
CA THR A 217 -19.16 28.99 16.82
C THR A 217 -17.92 29.78 16.37
N HIS A 218 -16.79 29.61 17.08
CA HIS A 218 -15.54 30.34 16.81
C HIS A 218 -14.63 29.58 15.84
N THR A 219 -15.10 29.38 14.61
CA THR A 219 -14.42 28.56 13.59
C THR A 219 -13.05 29.09 13.17
N ALA A 220 -12.89 30.40 12.91
CA ALA A 220 -11.63 30.97 12.46
C ALA A 220 -10.57 30.90 13.56
N THR A 221 -10.95 31.22 14.79
CA THR A 221 -10.06 31.05 15.96
C THR A 221 -9.66 29.59 16.14
N ALA A 222 -10.57 28.64 15.95
CA ALA A 222 -10.27 27.22 16.04
C ALA A 222 -9.25 26.76 14.98
N ILE A 223 -9.37 27.22 13.73
CA ILE A 223 -8.40 26.94 12.65
C ILE A 223 -7.01 27.45 12.99
N ARG A 224 -6.91 28.66 13.58
CA ARG A 224 -5.63 29.21 14.04
C ARG A 224 -4.98 28.33 15.11
N ILE A 225 -5.75 27.84 16.08
CA ILE A 225 -5.25 26.94 17.14
C ILE A 225 -4.72 25.65 16.53
N VAL A 226 -5.50 25.02 15.64
CA VAL A 226 -5.07 23.79 14.96
C VAL A 226 -3.77 24.00 14.19
N THR A 227 -3.69 25.10 13.43
CA THR A 227 -2.53 25.44 12.59
C THR A 227 -1.27 25.62 13.43
N ASN A 228 -1.36 26.31 14.57
CA ASN A 228 -0.21 26.65 15.40
C ASN A 228 0.19 25.54 16.37
N GLU A 229 -0.77 24.74 16.84
CA GLU A 229 -0.54 23.82 17.97
C GLU A 229 -0.58 22.35 17.55
N LEU A 230 -1.63 21.90 16.86
CA LEU A 230 -1.85 20.46 16.64
C LEU A 230 -0.92 19.87 15.57
N PHE A 231 -0.52 20.65 14.57
CA PHE A 231 0.49 20.24 13.59
C PHE A 231 1.94 20.44 14.08
N SER A 232 2.16 20.60 15.39
CA SER A 232 3.49 20.69 15.97
C SER A 232 4.06 19.33 16.38
N ALA A 233 5.39 19.19 16.33
CA ALA A 233 6.08 17.99 16.80
C ALA A 233 5.76 17.66 18.28
N SER A 234 5.49 18.69 19.09
CA SER A 234 5.10 18.53 20.51
C SER A 234 3.76 17.84 20.72
N LYS A 235 2.93 17.75 19.66
CA LYS A 235 1.65 17.01 19.65
C LYS A 235 1.73 15.70 18.87
N GLY A 236 2.92 15.31 18.42
CA GLY A 236 3.19 14.08 17.67
C GLY A 236 3.10 14.24 16.14
N ALA A 237 2.99 15.45 15.61
CA ALA A 237 2.98 15.66 14.17
C ALA A 237 4.36 15.35 13.55
N ARG A 238 4.36 14.71 12.39
CA ARG A 238 5.55 14.31 11.63
C ARG A 238 5.95 15.42 10.66
N LYS A 239 7.26 15.63 10.52
CA LYS A 239 7.81 16.71 9.70
C LYS A 239 7.49 16.56 8.21
N ASP A 240 7.59 15.32 7.70
CA ASP A 240 7.49 15.01 6.27
C ASP A 240 6.11 14.46 5.88
N ALA A 241 5.16 14.41 6.83
CA ALA A 241 3.79 14.00 6.57
C ALA A 241 2.96 15.12 5.93
N SER A 242 2.04 14.72 5.06
CA SER A 242 1.01 15.62 4.52
C SER A 242 0.07 16.04 5.64
N LYS A 243 -0.09 17.34 5.82
CA LYS A 243 -0.96 17.92 6.85
C LYS A 243 -2.35 18.13 6.28
N ILE A 244 -3.34 17.47 6.86
CA ILE A 244 -4.73 17.55 6.40
C ILE A 244 -5.62 18.00 7.54
N LEU A 245 -6.41 19.06 7.31
CA LEU A 245 -7.42 19.56 8.24
C LEU A 245 -8.82 19.28 7.67
N ILE A 246 -9.63 18.53 8.39
CA ILE A 246 -11.03 18.27 8.05
C ILE A 246 -11.91 19.06 9.03
N VAL A 247 -12.54 20.13 8.54
CA VAL A 247 -13.47 20.96 9.31
C VAL A 247 -14.88 20.44 9.11
N ILE A 248 -15.57 20.11 10.19
CA ILE A 248 -16.96 19.60 10.16
C ILE A 248 -17.84 20.60 10.92
N THR A 249 -18.74 21.30 10.22
CA THR A 249 -19.54 22.40 10.78
C THR A 249 -20.85 22.58 10.02
N ASP A 250 -21.83 23.25 10.62
CA ASP A 250 -23.05 23.71 9.94
C ASP A 250 -22.87 25.04 9.19
N GLY A 251 -21.67 25.62 9.26
CA GLY A 251 -21.29 26.82 8.52
C GLY A 251 -21.69 28.15 9.19
N GLN A 252 -22.30 28.12 10.38
CA GLN A 252 -22.77 29.35 11.05
C GLN A 252 -21.72 29.91 12.02
N LYS A 253 -20.67 30.58 11.52
CA LYS A 253 -19.73 31.32 12.38
C LYS A 253 -20.47 32.43 13.15
N LYS A 254 -20.41 32.40 14.48
CA LYS A 254 -21.08 33.36 15.35
C LYS A 254 -20.21 33.71 16.55
N GLY A 255 -20.00 35.00 16.79
CA GLY A 255 -19.22 35.50 17.94
C GLY A 255 -17.70 35.42 17.79
N ASP A 256 -17.20 34.90 16.66
CA ASP A 256 -15.76 34.85 16.40
C ASP A 256 -15.21 36.21 15.99
N SER A 257 -14.22 36.71 16.73
CA SER A 257 -13.53 37.97 16.46
C SER A 257 -12.62 37.91 15.24
N LEU A 258 -12.21 36.72 14.79
CA LEU A 258 -11.37 36.54 13.61
C LEU A 258 -12.20 36.28 12.35
N GLY A 259 -11.71 36.78 11.22
CA GLY A 259 -12.14 36.41 9.89
C GLY A 259 -11.42 35.18 9.36
N TYR A 260 -11.90 34.61 8.26
CA TYR A 260 -11.20 33.51 7.59
C TYR A 260 -9.95 34.03 6.86
N GLU A 261 -10.02 35.25 6.36
CA GLU A 261 -8.93 36.03 5.78
C GLU A 261 -7.71 36.16 6.71
N ASP A 262 -7.92 36.11 8.04
CA ASP A 262 -6.84 36.20 9.03
C ASP A 262 -6.08 34.87 9.23
N VAL A 263 -6.70 33.74 8.88
CA VAL A 263 -6.24 32.40 9.30
C VAL A 263 -5.98 31.43 8.14
N ILE A 264 -6.70 31.57 7.03
CA ILE A 264 -6.52 30.69 5.86
C ILE A 264 -5.14 30.88 5.21
N PRO A 265 -4.63 32.11 4.99
CA PRO A 265 -3.28 32.29 4.44
C PRO A 265 -2.19 31.64 5.32
N MET A 266 -2.39 31.61 6.65
CA MET A 266 -1.48 30.95 7.58
C MET A 266 -1.51 29.42 7.41
N ALA A 267 -2.69 28.84 7.26
CA ALA A 267 -2.83 27.40 7.01
C ALA A 267 -2.24 27.00 5.64
N GLU A 268 -2.38 27.84 4.62
CA GLU A 268 -1.75 27.65 3.30
C GLU A 268 -0.23 27.72 3.37
N ALA A 269 0.31 28.74 4.01
CA ALA A 269 1.76 28.88 4.22
C ALA A 269 2.35 27.71 5.01
N ALA A 270 1.55 27.09 5.89
CA ALA A 270 1.93 25.91 6.65
C ALA A 270 1.81 24.57 5.87
N GLY A 271 1.34 24.62 4.61
CA GLY A 271 1.17 23.45 3.75
C GLY A 271 0.00 22.55 4.17
N ILE A 272 -1.03 23.10 4.82
CA ILE A 272 -2.18 22.33 5.31
C ILE A 272 -3.24 22.25 4.21
N ILE A 273 -3.51 21.03 3.73
CA ILE A 273 -4.64 20.71 2.85
C ILE A 273 -5.91 20.72 3.70
N ARG A 274 -6.97 21.37 3.23
CA ARG A 274 -8.17 21.57 4.04
C ARG A 274 -9.41 21.06 3.32
N TYR A 275 -10.26 20.35 4.05
CA TYR A 275 -11.58 19.89 3.61
C TYR A 275 -12.65 20.47 4.52
N ALA A 276 -13.79 20.85 3.95
CA ALA A 276 -14.95 21.31 4.68
C ALA A 276 -16.13 20.35 4.48
N VAL A 277 -16.69 19.87 5.57
CA VAL A 277 -17.84 18.95 5.59
C VAL A 277 -19.01 19.66 6.26
N GLY A 278 -20.03 19.96 5.48
CA GLY A 278 -21.26 20.63 5.94
C GLY A 278 -22.20 19.68 6.69
N VAL A 279 -22.81 20.16 7.77
CA VAL A 279 -23.80 19.42 8.58
C VAL A 279 -25.15 20.14 8.56
N GLY A 280 -26.23 19.46 8.18
CA GLY A 280 -27.59 20.01 8.19
C GLY A 280 -28.40 19.75 6.91
N CYS A 281 -29.63 20.28 6.85
CA CYS A 281 -30.55 20.05 5.73
C CYS A 281 -30.29 20.97 4.53
N GLY A 282 -29.54 20.46 3.54
CA GLY A 282 -29.81 20.48 2.10
C GLY A 282 -30.12 21.76 1.28
N HIS A 283 -30.51 22.91 1.85
CA HIS A 283 -30.86 24.10 1.05
C HIS A 283 -30.43 25.44 1.68
N ALA A 284 -29.71 25.42 2.79
CA ALA A 284 -29.21 26.62 3.48
C ALA A 284 -27.81 26.39 4.06
N LEU A 285 -26.94 25.67 3.34
CA LEU A 285 -25.51 25.91 3.56
C LEU A 285 -25.23 27.24 2.85
N PRO A 286 -24.97 28.37 3.55
CA PRO A 286 -24.20 29.44 2.91
C PRO A 286 -22.97 28.78 2.27
N PRO A 287 -22.46 29.27 1.13
CA PRO A 287 -21.26 28.70 0.53
C PRO A 287 -20.26 28.47 1.66
N LEU A 288 -19.86 27.19 1.86
CA LEU A 288 -18.84 26.90 2.86
C LEU A 288 -17.74 27.92 2.57
N PRO A 289 -17.33 28.74 3.57
CA PRO A 289 -16.33 29.78 3.36
C PRO A 289 -15.04 29.17 2.75
N PRO A 290 -13.96 29.93 2.47
CA PRO A 290 -12.72 29.40 1.88
C PRO A 290 -11.92 28.45 2.82
N LEU A 291 -12.63 27.64 3.60
CA LEU A 291 -12.19 26.53 4.43
C LEU A 291 -11.60 25.40 3.60
N ALA A 292 -12.15 25.09 2.43
CA ALA A 292 -11.61 24.05 1.56
C ALA A 292 -10.45 24.59 0.72
N SER A 293 -9.42 23.77 0.52
CA SER A 293 -8.36 24.06 -0.46
C SER A 293 -8.92 23.94 -1.89
N SER A 294 -8.39 24.75 -2.81
CA SER A 294 -8.67 24.73 -4.25
C SER A 294 -7.86 23.68 -4.99
#